data_AF-A0A7W1TTS5-F1
#
_entry.id   AF-A0A7W1TTS5-F1
#
_cell.length_a   1.000
_cell.length_b   1.000
_cell.length_c   1.000
_cell.angle_alpha   90.00
_cell.angle_beta   90.00
_cell.angle_gamma   90.00
#
_symmetry.space_group_name_H-M   'P 1'
#
loop_
_entity.id
_entity.type
_entity.pdbx_description
1 polymer ?
#
loop_
_entity_poly.entity_id
_entity_poly.type
_entity_poly.pdbx_seq_one_letter_code
_entity_poly.pdbx_strand_id
1 'polypeptide(L)' 'MPIRTPLTDPGTLELSQPWVRWLASVVAQVPLSGTGSPEGVVIAGVGSLYLRTDGGPVTSLYVKESGTEATGWVAK' A
#
# COMPACT_ATOMS: atom_id res chain seq x y z
N MET A 1 12.40 32.61 -33.16
CA MET A 1 12.58 31.21 -33.58
C MET A 1 12.96 30.43 -32.33
N PRO A 2 12.09 29.59 -31.74
CA PRO A 2 12.45 28.96 -30.47
C PRO A 2 13.42 27.79 -30.67
N ILE A 3 14.44 27.81 -29.83
CA ILE A 3 15.56 26.87 -29.71
C ILE A 3 15.07 25.48 -29.28
N ARG A 4 15.67 24.43 -29.86
CA ARG A 4 15.42 23.01 -29.56
C ARG A 4 15.71 22.73 -28.08
N THR A 5 14.73 22.18 -27.35
CA THR A 5 14.93 21.56 -26.04
C THR A 5 15.84 20.33 -26.17
N PRO A 6 16.78 20.09 -25.24
CA PRO A 6 17.56 18.87 -25.24
C PRO A 6 16.65 17.69 -24.93
N LEU A 7 16.76 16.66 -25.77
CA LEU A 7 16.09 15.36 -25.68
C LEU A 7 16.35 14.74 -24.31
N THR A 8 15.33 14.73 -23.45
CA THR A 8 15.34 14.01 -22.17
C THR A 8 15.50 12.52 -22.45
N ASP A 9 16.48 11.91 -21.79
CA ASP A 9 16.72 10.47 -21.79
C ASP A 9 15.42 9.68 -21.45
N PRO A 10 15.02 8.69 -22.26
CA PRO A 10 13.75 7.97 -22.06
C PRO A 10 13.77 6.92 -20.94
N GLY A 11 14.78 6.89 -20.05
CA GLY A 11 15.03 5.71 -19.21
C GLY A 11 14.75 5.82 -17.71
N THR A 12 14.67 7.02 -17.11
CA THR A 12 14.64 7.11 -15.63
C THR A 12 13.29 7.63 -15.12
N LEU A 13 12.42 6.71 -14.71
CA LEU A 13 11.18 7.01 -13.99
C LEU A 13 11.51 7.48 -12.55
N GLU A 14 12.06 8.69 -12.41
CA GLU A 14 12.22 9.29 -11.08
C GLU A 14 10.88 9.82 -10.56
N LEU A 15 10.59 9.54 -9.28
CA LEU A 15 9.38 9.91 -8.55
C LEU A 15 9.18 11.44 -8.39
N SER A 16 9.98 12.25 -9.07
CA SER A 16 9.91 13.71 -9.14
C SER A 16 8.87 14.24 -10.13
N GLN A 17 8.33 13.39 -11.02
CA GLN A 17 7.32 13.77 -12.00
C GLN A 17 5.92 13.89 -11.35
N PRO A 18 5.25 15.07 -11.40
CA PRO A 18 3.99 15.32 -10.67
C PRO A 18 2.85 14.35 -11.02
N TRP A 19 2.75 13.97 -12.29
CA TRP A 19 1.71 13.07 -12.79
C TRP A 19 1.99 11.60 -12.46
N VAL A 20 3.27 11.22 -12.31
CA VAL A 20 3.67 9.88 -11.80
C VAL A 20 3.32 9.75 -10.32
N ARG A 21 3.48 10.81 -9.53
CA ARG A 21 3.03 10.84 -8.12
C ARG A 21 1.51 10.71 -8.00
N TRP A 22 0.76 11.33 -8.90
CA TRP A 22 -0.70 11.21 -8.94
C TRP A 22 -1.14 9.78 -9.27
N LEU A 23 -0.57 9.16 -10.32
CA LEU A 23 -0.86 7.77 -10.68
C LEU A 23 -0.48 6.79 -9.56
N ALA A 24 0.70 6.94 -8.95
CA ALA A 24 1.11 6.11 -7.83
C ALA A 24 0.12 6.21 -6.64
N SER A 25 -0.49 7.38 -6.41
CA SER A 25 -1.49 7.57 -5.36
C SER A 25 -2.85 6.91 -5.63
N VAL A 26 -3.21 6.70 -6.90
CA VAL A 26 -4.53 6.13 -7.27
C VAL A 26 -4.48 4.62 -7.55
N VAL A 27 -3.30 4.01 -7.69
CA VAL A 27 -3.19 2.64 -8.20
C VAL A 27 -2.84 1.57 -7.14
N ALA A 28 -2.43 1.88 -5.91
CA ALA A 28 -2.01 0.81 -4.99
C ALA A 28 -2.33 1.01 -3.50
N GLN A 29 -3.52 0.57 -3.10
CA GLN A 29 -3.66 -0.17 -1.84
C GLN A 29 -3.98 -1.62 -2.18
N VAL A 30 -2.94 -2.43 -2.38
CA VAL A 30 -3.12 -3.89 -2.40
C VAL A 30 -3.27 -4.34 -0.95
N PRO A 31 -4.38 -4.99 -0.57
CA PRO A 31 -4.53 -5.53 0.77
C PRO A 31 -3.49 -6.64 0.99
N LEU A 32 -2.90 -6.65 2.18
CA LEU A 32 -2.05 -7.76 2.63
C LEU A 32 -2.92 -9.01 2.76
N SER A 33 -2.32 -10.19 2.61
CA SER A 33 -3.06 -11.46 2.76
C SER A 33 -2.19 -12.55 3.35
N GLY A 34 -2.83 -13.48 4.07
CA GLY A 34 -2.14 -14.59 4.71
C GLY A 34 -3.05 -15.42 5.60
N THR A 35 -2.49 -16.42 6.27
CA THR A 35 -3.21 -17.29 7.19
C THR A 35 -3.10 -16.79 8.63
N GLY A 36 -4.17 -16.91 9.42
CA GLY A 36 -4.16 -16.52 10.82
C GLY A 36 -4.37 -15.02 11.06
N SER A 37 -4.47 -14.62 12.34
CA SER A 37 -4.67 -13.23 12.72
C SER A 37 -3.42 -12.39 12.40
N PRO A 38 -3.57 -11.18 11.83
CA PRO A 38 -2.43 -10.28 11.59
C PRO A 38 -1.90 -9.65 12.89
N GLU A 39 -2.69 -9.66 13.97
CA GLU A 39 -2.31 -9.07 15.26
C GLU A 39 -1.07 -9.77 15.85
N GLY A 40 -0.01 -8.99 16.08
CA GLY A 40 1.26 -9.48 16.61
C GLY A 40 2.19 -10.13 15.58
N VAL A 41 1.75 -10.24 14.32
CA VAL A 41 2.53 -10.89 13.24
C VAL A 41 2.85 -9.92 12.11
N VAL A 42 1.87 -9.13 11.67
CA VAL A 42 1.97 -8.30 10.47
C VAL A 42 2.17 -6.84 10.84
N ILE A 43 3.37 -6.32 10.55
CA ILE A 43 3.71 -4.90 10.70
C ILE A 43 3.19 -4.12 9.49
N ALA A 44 2.36 -3.12 9.73
CA ALA A 44 1.85 -2.23 8.69
C ALA A 44 1.41 -0.88 9.31
N GLY A 45 1.36 0.17 8.48
CA GLY A 45 0.82 1.46 8.89
C GLY A 45 -0.71 1.48 8.95
N VAL A 46 -1.26 2.42 9.73
CA VAL A 46 -2.71 2.70 9.80
C VAL A 46 -3.32 2.89 8.40
N GLY A 47 -4.52 2.35 8.20
CA GLY A 47 -5.21 2.34 6.90
C GLY A 47 -4.91 1.11 6.04
N SER A 48 -3.94 0.29 6.44
CA SER A 48 -3.68 -1.00 5.78
C SER A 48 -4.84 -1.98 5.97
N LEU A 49 -5.07 -2.80 4.96
CA LEU A 49 -6.05 -3.87 4.97
C LEU A 49 -5.33 -5.22 5.00
N TYR A 50 -5.87 -6.18 5.73
CA TYR A 50 -5.40 -7.57 5.72
C TYR A 50 -6.57 -8.53 5.50
N LEU A 51 -6.43 -9.42 4.52
CA LEU A 51 -7.40 -10.45 4.19
C LEU A 51 -6.85 -11.84 4.56
N ARG A 52 -7.54 -12.51 5.48
CA ARG A 52 -7.25 -13.90 5.85
C ARG A 52 -7.67 -14.84 4.74
N THR A 53 -6.72 -15.65 4.27
CA THR A 53 -6.98 -16.68 3.25
C THR A 53 -7.49 -17.99 3.86
N ASP A 54 -7.34 -18.16 5.17
CA ASP A 54 -7.80 -19.34 5.92
C ASP A 54 -9.25 -19.22 6.40
N GLY A 55 -9.97 -18.14 6.06
CA GLY A 55 -11.40 -18.00 6.33
C GLY A 55 -11.75 -18.07 7.83
N GLY A 56 -10.91 -17.47 8.67
CA GLY A 56 -10.87 -17.68 10.13
C GLY A 56 -12.22 -17.66 10.87
N PRO A 57 -12.26 -18.18 12.10
CA PRO A 57 -13.49 -18.56 12.79
C PRO A 57 -14.50 -17.43 13.07
N VAL A 58 -14.12 -16.16 12.89
CA VAL A 58 -14.96 -14.99 13.19
C VAL A 58 -15.00 -14.01 12.02
N THR A 59 -13.84 -13.66 11.47
CA THR A 59 -13.70 -12.64 10.43
C THR A 59 -12.47 -12.89 9.57
N SER A 60 -12.58 -12.52 8.30
CA SER A 60 -11.50 -12.59 7.33
C SER A 60 -10.90 -11.23 6.97
N LEU A 61 -11.53 -10.11 7.30
CA LEU A 61 -11.05 -8.77 6.96
C LEU A 61 -10.62 -8.01 8.21
N TYR A 62 -9.41 -7.44 8.16
CA TYR A 62 -8.84 -6.65 9.24
C TYR A 62 -8.37 -5.30 8.72
N VAL A 63 -8.56 -4.27 9.53
CA VAL A 63 -8.12 -2.90 9.27
C VAL A 63 -7.09 -2.51 10.31
N LYS A 64 -5.97 -1.92 9.88
CA LYS A 64 -5.01 -1.31 10.80
C LYS A 64 -5.55 0.04 11.25
N GLU A 65 -6.04 0.13 12.49
CA GLU A 65 -6.66 1.35 13.02
C GLU A 65 -5.70 2.16 13.91
N SER A 66 -4.64 1.53 14.46
CA SER A 66 -3.66 2.20 15.32
C SER A 66 -2.27 1.61 15.22
N GLY A 67 -1.27 2.43 15.55
CA GLY A 67 0.14 2.06 15.57
C GLY A 67 0.76 1.82 14.19
N THR A 68 2.07 1.65 14.19
CA THR A 68 2.86 1.29 13.00
C THR A 68 3.55 -0.07 13.16
N GLU A 69 3.43 -0.70 14.33
CA GLU A 69 3.98 -2.03 14.62
C GLU A 69 2.98 -3.15 14.24
N ALA A 70 3.14 -4.36 14.78
CA ALA A 70 2.25 -5.48 14.48
C ALA A 70 0.91 -5.48 15.24
N THR A 71 0.72 -4.56 16.19
CA THR A 71 -0.48 -4.47 17.05
C THR A 71 -1.44 -3.36 16.62
N GLY A 72 -2.72 -3.48 16.95
CA GLY A 72 -3.75 -2.49 16.57
C GLY A 72 -4.49 -2.83 15.28
N TRP A 73 -4.54 -4.11 14.90
CA TRP A 73 -5.45 -4.62 13.88
C TRP A 73 -6.84 -4.88 14.45
N VAL A 74 -7.86 -4.43 13.74
CA VAL A 74 -9.28 -4.60 14.14
C VAL A 74 -10.02 -5.41 13.08
N ALA A 75 -10.71 -6.44 13.54
CA ALA A 75 -11.63 -7.25 12.76
C ALA A 75 -12.84 -6.43 12.27
N LYS A 76 -13.23 -6.59 11.01
CA LYS A 76 -14.51 -6.09 10.47
C LYS A 76 -15.48 -7.21 10.10
#